data_AF-A0A0J9SJJ1-F1
#
_entry.id   AF-A0A0J9SJJ1-F1
#
_cell.length_a   1.000
_cell.length_b   1.000
_cell.length_c   1.000
_cell.angle_alpha   90.00
_cell.angle_beta   90.00
_cell.angle_gamma   90.00
#
_symmetry.space_group_name_H-M   'P 1'
#
loop_
_entity.id
_entity.type
_entity.pdbx_description
1 polymer ?
#
loop_
_entity_poly.entity_id
_entity_poly.type
_entity_poly.pdbx_seq_one_letter_code
_entity_poly.pdbx_strand_id
1 'polypeptide(L)'
;MHVINPKNVIKLNTLYQLYKNYDTLKQKNAPYYATFLTTMRTEYNIALEKCFYDRDFIFCKALEKFKNSYETSKSNVSQYCIARSCPDLPELILSSEFHNESLRTSKIDNDLIWTSYAQYLRGHSADTSEKYYNLKKLISLQYNLLMEKDDDEKYCVMMKILHDFFQYCKKNIRNSHLLFFIKEFIEEYYKKKKVVYEKIFEDCANTNSKPYCEQYNKCKREFQKEITLIRSGPENYINNKEEYFKNLAPDDSWIAKALAIFQDSAAMSKNSPTIMSTLVSIILLVFSLYKVLKFFI
;
A
#
# COMPACT_ATOMS: atom_id res chain seq x y z
N MET A 1 -35.92 19.99 -0.35
CA MET A 1 -35.50 19.09 0.75
C MET A 1 -34.23 18.39 0.30
N HIS A 2 -33.06 18.81 0.80
CA HIS A 2 -31.80 18.15 0.44
C HIS A 2 -31.73 16.79 1.15
N VAL A 3 -31.73 15.70 0.38
CA VAL A 3 -31.53 14.35 0.90
C VAL A 3 -30.07 14.25 1.35
N ILE A 4 -29.85 14.20 2.67
CA ILE A 4 -28.52 14.02 3.23
C ILE A 4 -28.09 12.58 2.91
N ASN A 5 -27.00 12.42 2.16
CA ASN A 5 -26.47 11.11 1.83
C ASN A 5 -25.97 10.39 3.10
N PRO A 6 -26.49 9.20 3.46
CA PRO A 6 -26.10 8.49 4.68
C PRO A 6 -24.59 8.16 4.74
N LYS A 7 -23.92 7.96 3.59
CA LYS A 7 -22.45 7.79 3.56
C LYS A 7 -21.72 9.03 4.05
N ASN A 8 -22.22 10.22 3.71
CA ASN A 8 -21.62 11.48 4.17
C ASN A 8 -21.83 11.68 5.67
N VAL A 9 -22.97 11.24 6.22
CA VAL A 9 -23.23 11.25 7.67
C VAL A 9 -22.24 10.36 8.41
N ILE A 10 -21.99 9.14 7.91
CA ILE A 10 -21.06 8.19 8.52
C ILE A 10 -19.60 8.71 8.47
N LYS A 11 -19.21 9.39 7.40
CA LYS A 11 -17.88 10.03 7.27
C LYS A 11 -17.72 11.20 8.25
N LEU A 12 -18.70 12.11 8.27
CA LEU A 12 -18.72 13.24 9.21
C LEU A 12 -18.70 12.76 10.66
N ASN A 13 -19.45 11.69 10.97
CA ASN A 13 -19.45 11.11 12.31
C ASN A 13 -18.06 10.60 12.70
N THR A 14 -17.33 9.89 11.84
CA THR A 14 -15.96 9.41 12.16
C THR A 14 -15.01 10.58 12.46
N LEU A 15 -14.99 11.63 11.63
CA LEU A 15 -14.16 12.82 11.93
C LEU A 15 -14.61 13.50 13.23
N TYR A 16 -15.92 13.63 13.44
CA TYR A 16 -16.47 14.19 14.67
C TYR A 16 -16.04 13.39 15.91
N GLN A 17 -16.05 12.05 15.86
CA GLN A 17 -15.58 11.22 16.97
C GLN A 17 -14.09 11.45 17.27
N LEU A 18 -13.25 11.61 16.23
CA LEU A 18 -11.84 11.93 16.40
C LEU A 18 -11.63 13.27 17.13
N TYR A 19 -12.28 14.34 16.66
CA TYR A 19 -12.20 15.66 17.32
C TYR A 19 -12.77 15.60 18.75
N LYS A 20 -13.94 14.99 18.93
CA LYS A 20 -14.59 14.85 20.24
C LYS A 20 -13.71 14.09 21.23
N ASN A 21 -13.11 12.99 20.82
CA ASN A 21 -12.22 12.18 21.68
C ASN A 21 -11.00 13.00 22.12
N TYR A 22 -10.41 13.76 21.19
CA TYR A 22 -9.28 14.64 21.48
C TYR A 22 -9.65 15.82 22.40
N ASP A 23 -10.78 16.48 22.16
CA ASP A 23 -11.25 17.57 23.02
C ASP A 23 -11.67 17.07 24.41
N THR A 24 -12.21 15.86 24.50
CA THR A 24 -12.57 15.25 25.79
C THR A 24 -11.33 14.95 26.63
N LEU A 25 -10.20 14.58 26.00
CA LEU A 25 -8.93 14.38 26.69
C LEU A 25 -8.47 15.65 27.43
N LYS A 26 -8.81 16.86 26.93
CA LYS A 26 -8.51 18.14 27.60
C LYS A 26 -9.19 18.27 28.96
N GLN A 27 -10.34 17.60 29.13
CA GLN A 27 -11.28 17.85 30.22
C GLN A 27 -11.31 16.72 31.27
N LYS A 28 -10.73 15.56 30.98
CA LYS A 28 -10.90 14.33 31.78
C LYS A 28 -9.62 13.83 32.45
N ASN A 29 -9.82 13.05 33.51
CA ASN A 29 -8.79 12.51 34.39
C ASN A 29 -8.12 11.24 33.81
N ALA A 30 -7.03 10.77 34.44
CA ALA A 30 -6.21 9.62 34.02
C ALA A 30 -6.94 8.33 33.55
N PRO A 31 -8.10 7.90 34.12
CA PRO A 31 -8.81 6.70 33.67
C PRO A 31 -9.31 6.79 32.22
N TYR A 32 -9.53 8.01 31.70
CA TYR A 32 -10.00 8.22 30.33
C TYR A 32 -8.90 8.00 29.28
N TYR A 33 -7.61 8.00 29.67
CA TYR A 33 -6.51 7.89 28.72
C TYR A 33 -6.52 6.58 27.91
N ALA A 34 -6.83 5.45 28.55
CA ALA A 34 -6.91 4.16 27.87
C ALA A 34 -8.07 4.13 26.84
N THR A 35 -9.22 4.72 27.19
CA THR A 35 -10.34 4.90 26.27
C THR A 35 -9.94 5.81 25.12
N PHE A 36 -9.27 6.93 25.41
CA PHE A 36 -8.77 7.86 24.40
C PHE A 36 -7.86 7.15 23.38
N LEU A 37 -6.87 6.38 23.83
CA LEU A 37 -5.96 5.63 22.94
C LEU A 37 -6.73 4.65 22.05
N THR A 38 -7.66 3.91 22.65
CA THR A 38 -8.46 2.90 21.94
C THR A 38 -9.34 3.56 20.88
N THR A 39 -10.06 4.62 21.24
CA THR A 39 -10.93 5.37 20.33
C THR A 39 -10.14 6.07 19.24
N MET A 40 -9.00 6.69 19.56
CA MET A 40 -8.11 7.31 18.58
C MET A 40 -7.71 6.29 17.51
N ARG A 41 -7.21 5.13 17.93
CA ARG A 41 -6.78 4.08 17.01
C ARG A 41 -7.91 3.56 16.14
N THR A 42 -9.05 3.20 16.76
CA THR A 42 -10.19 2.63 16.05
C THR A 42 -10.78 3.61 15.04
N GLU A 43 -11.09 4.84 15.45
CA GLU A 43 -11.72 5.82 14.57
C GLU A 43 -10.75 6.32 13.49
N TYR A 44 -9.45 6.45 13.80
CA TYR A 44 -8.45 6.86 12.82
C TYR A 44 -8.26 5.79 11.74
N ASN A 45 -8.17 4.52 12.12
CA ASN A 45 -8.08 3.42 11.16
C ASN A 45 -9.33 3.32 10.28
N ILE A 46 -10.53 3.48 10.85
CA ILE A 46 -11.78 3.57 10.08
C ILE A 46 -11.75 4.76 9.11
N ALA A 47 -11.22 5.91 9.53
CA ALA A 47 -11.10 7.08 8.67
C ALA A 47 -10.10 6.82 7.52
N LEU A 48 -8.95 6.22 7.78
CA LEU A 48 -7.99 5.84 6.73
C LEU A 48 -8.62 4.91 5.71
N GLU A 49 -9.29 3.85 6.17
CA GLU A 49 -9.97 2.90 5.30
C GLU A 49 -11.02 3.60 4.41
N LYS A 50 -11.89 4.42 4.99
CA LYS A 50 -12.89 5.20 4.22
C LYS A 50 -12.23 6.14 3.23
N CYS A 51 -11.15 6.82 3.62
CA CYS A 51 -10.41 7.72 2.74
C CYS A 51 -9.96 6.99 1.46
N PHE A 52 -9.32 5.82 1.59
CA PHE A 52 -8.75 5.13 0.45
C PHE A 52 -9.73 4.21 -0.29
N TYR A 53 -10.61 3.50 0.40
CA TYR A 53 -11.58 2.59 -0.25
C TYR A 53 -12.70 3.35 -0.94
N ASP A 54 -13.28 4.38 -0.31
CA ASP A 54 -14.32 5.19 -0.96
C ASP A 54 -13.74 6.17 -1.98
N ARG A 55 -12.39 6.27 -2.07
CA ARG A 55 -11.63 7.24 -2.88
C ARG A 55 -12.13 8.67 -2.70
N ASP A 56 -12.53 9.03 -1.49
CA ASP A 56 -13.09 10.33 -1.17
C ASP A 56 -11.99 11.31 -0.81
N PHE A 57 -11.45 11.97 -1.82
CA PHE A 57 -10.37 12.94 -1.66
C PHE A 57 -10.72 14.08 -0.69
N ILE A 58 -11.97 14.55 -0.68
CA ILE A 58 -12.42 15.62 0.22
C ILE A 58 -12.34 15.13 1.67
N PHE A 59 -12.80 13.90 1.92
CA PHE A 59 -12.71 13.28 3.22
C PHE A 59 -11.25 13.03 3.64
N CYS A 60 -10.41 12.51 2.74
CA CYS A 60 -8.97 12.34 2.98
C CYS A 60 -8.30 13.66 3.39
N LYS A 61 -8.62 14.77 2.71
CA LYS A 61 -8.10 16.09 3.05
C LYS A 61 -8.60 16.60 4.40
N ALA A 62 -9.84 16.28 4.77
CA ALA A 62 -10.34 16.59 6.11
C ALA A 62 -9.62 15.77 7.20
N LEU A 63 -9.30 14.50 6.93
CA LEU A 63 -8.51 13.65 7.82
C LEU A 63 -7.07 14.16 7.98
N GLU A 64 -6.43 14.59 6.88
CA GLU A 64 -5.11 15.23 6.90
C GLU A 64 -5.10 16.49 7.79
N LYS A 65 -6.14 17.34 7.68
CA LYS A 65 -6.29 18.52 8.55
C LYS A 65 -6.41 18.14 10.02
N PHE A 66 -7.21 17.12 10.34
CA PHE A 66 -7.31 16.60 11.70
C PHE A 66 -5.95 16.14 12.22
N LYS A 67 -5.24 15.29 11.45
CA LYS A 67 -3.91 14.79 11.81
C LYS A 67 -2.95 15.95 12.10
N ASN A 68 -2.85 16.93 11.19
CA ASN A 68 -1.94 18.06 11.36
C ASN A 68 -2.28 18.89 12.60
N SER A 69 -3.57 19.13 12.85
CA SER A 69 -4.03 19.82 14.06
C SER A 69 -3.66 19.04 15.33
N TYR A 70 -3.90 17.73 15.34
CA TYR A 70 -3.58 16.86 16.46
C TYR A 70 -2.08 16.85 16.74
N GLU A 71 -1.26 16.57 15.72
CA GLU A 71 0.21 16.48 15.85
C GLU A 71 0.83 17.80 16.35
N THR A 72 0.30 18.94 15.89
CA THR A 72 0.79 20.27 16.30
C THR A 72 0.43 20.60 17.75
N SER A 73 -0.70 20.09 18.26
CA SER A 73 -1.24 20.51 19.56
C SER A 73 -1.17 19.44 20.64
N LYS A 74 -0.87 18.17 20.32
CA LYS A 74 -0.86 17.05 21.29
C LYS A 74 0.06 17.28 22.48
N SER A 75 1.16 18.02 22.34
CA SER A 75 2.05 18.37 23.45
C SER A 75 1.44 19.37 24.43
N ASN A 76 0.48 20.19 23.97
CA ASN A 76 -0.07 21.33 24.72
C ASN A 76 -1.46 21.05 25.29
N VAL A 77 -2.10 19.97 24.83
CA VAL A 77 -3.53 19.72 25.06
C VAL A 77 -3.84 19.08 26.41
N SER A 78 -2.90 18.35 27.01
CA SER A 78 -3.15 17.76 28.32
C SER A 78 -1.84 17.42 29.05
N GLN A 79 -1.82 17.62 30.37
CA GLN A 79 -0.75 17.16 31.25
C GLN A 79 -0.47 15.66 31.11
N TYR A 80 -1.46 14.88 30.66
CA TYR A 80 -1.31 13.44 30.42
C TYR A 80 -0.54 13.14 29.13
N CYS A 81 -0.70 13.95 28.08
CA CYS A 81 0.14 13.83 26.89
C CYS A 81 1.60 14.16 27.20
N ILE A 82 1.85 15.06 28.16
CA ILE A 82 3.20 15.39 28.65
C ILE A 82 3.77 14.24 29.50
N ALA A 83 2.96 13.66 30.39
CA ALA A 83 3.41 12.62 31.32
C ALA A 83 3.46 11.19 30.75
N ARG A 84 2.65 10.87 29.73
CA ARG A 84 2.47 9.51 29.19
C ARG A 84 2.61 9.40 27.66
N SER A 85 3.06 10.47 27.01
CA SER A 85 3.25 10.59 25.56
C SER A 85 2.01 10.22 24.74
N CYS A 86 1.27 11.23 24.27
CA CYS A 86 0.16 10.97 23.35
C CYS A 86 0.65 10.29 22.07
N PRO A 87 -0.14 9.37 21.49
CA PRO A 87 0.32 8.52 20.43
C PRO A 87 0.57 9.33 19.16
N ASP A 88 1.58 8.93 18.39
CA ASP A 88 1.80 9.46 17.06
C ASP A 88 0.78 8.84 16.10
N LEU A 89 0.16 9.67 15.25
CA LEU A 89 -0.67 9.18 14.18
C LEU A 89 0.22 8.69 13.03
N PRO A 90 -0.10 7.54 12.43
CA PRO A 90 0.55 7.10 11.20
C PRO A 90 0.55 8.20 10.15
N GLU A 91 1.64 8.25 9.39
CA GLU A 91 1.79 9.13 8.26
C GLU A 91 0.62 8.95 7.29
N LEU A 92 0.06 10.07 6.80
CA LEU A 92 -0.99 10.09 5.80
C LEU A 92 -0.42 10.77 4.56
N ILE A 93 0.07 9.96 3.63
CA ILE A 93 0.59 10.40 2.35
C ILE A 93 -0.55 10.33 1.34
N LEU A 94 -1.01 11.50 0.91
CA LEU A 94 -1.95 11.63 -0.19
C LEU A 94 -1.14 11.79 -1.49
N SER A 95 -0.98 10.70 -2.25
CA SER A 95 -0.28 10.78 -3.54
C SER A 95 -0.97 11.77 -4.49
N SER A 96 -0.22 12.56 -5.24
CA SER A 96 -0.77 13.41 -6.31
C SER A 96 -1.49 12.58 -7.40
N GLU A 97 -1.19 11.28 -7.49
CA GLU A 97 -1.82 10.30 -8.37
C GLU A 97 -3.21 9.87 -7.92
N PHE A 98 -3.73 10.36 -6.78
CA PHE A 98 -5.17 10.25 -6.48
C PHE A 98 -6.06 10.70 -7.65
N HIS A 99 -5.52 11.54 -8.54
CA HIS A 99 -6.17 12.01 -9.75
C HIS A 99 -5.82 11.24 -11.03
N ASN A 100 -4.72 10.49 -11.08
CA ASN A 100 -4.28 9.77 -12.28
C ASN A 100 -4.56 8.27 -12.13
N GLU A 101 -5.75 7.88 -12.61
CA GLU A 101 -6.19 6.48 -12.77
C GLU A 101 -5.15 5.58 -13.47
N SER A 102 -4.26 6.18 -14.26
CA SER A 102 -3.32 5.51 -15.15
C SER A 102 -2.27 4.65 -14.45
N LEU A 103 -1.76 5.05 -13.27
CA LEU A 103 -0.55 4.44 -12.70
C LEU A 103 -0.81 3.14 -11.89
N ARG A 104 -2.07 2.84 -11.55
CA ARG A 104 -2.45 1.67 -10.73
C ARG A 104 -3.11 0.53 -11.54
N THR A 105 -2.88 0.53 -12.85
CA THR A 105 -3.53 -0.39 -13.79
C THR A 105 -2.71 -1.65 -14.07
N SER A 106 -1.66 -1.93 -13.30
CA SER A 106 -0.97 -3.22 -13.44
C SER A 106 -1.93 -4.34 -13.01
N LYS A 107 -1.91 -5.47 -13.72
CA LYS A 107 -2.73 -6.65 -13.39
C LYS A 107 -2.46 -7.14 -11.95
N ILE A 108 -1.24 -6.91 -11.46
CA ILE A 108 -0.81 -7.21 -10.09
C ILE A 108 -1.57 -6.35 -9.07
N ASP A 109 -1.72 -5.06 -9.34
CA ASP A 109 -2.44 -4.15 -8.44
C ASP A 109 -3.92 -4.48 -8.41
N ASN A 110 -4.54 -4.76 -9.57
CA ASN A 110 -5.93 -5.19 -9.59
C ASN A 110 -6.16 -6.51 -8.83
N ASP A 111 -5.27 -7.49 -8.98
CA ASP A 111 -5.37 -8.78 -8.26
C ASP A 111 -5.17 -8.61 -6.74
N LEU A 112 -4.30 -7.69 -6.31
CA LEU A 112 -4.04 -7.41 -4.90
C LEU A 112 -5.10 -6.50 -4.26
N ILE A 113 -5.58 -5.49 -4.98
CA ILE A 113 -6.53 -4.48 -4.51
C ILE A 113 -7.95 -5.02 -4.49
N TRP A 114 -8.40 -5.73 -5.53
CA TRP A 114 -9.80 -6.17 -5.66
C TRP A 114 -10.25 -7.03 -4.48
N THR A 115 -9.38 -7.90 -3.96
CA THR A 115 -9.76 -8.75 -2.82
C THR A 115 -9.94 -7.95 -1.53
N SER A 116 -9.05 -6.99 -1.26
CA SER A 116 -9.14 -6.13 -0.07
C SER A 116 -10.37 -5.22 -0.10
N TYR A 117 -10.70 -4.66 -1.27
CA TYR A 117 -11.87 -3.82 -1.46
C TYR A 117 -13.18 -4.62 -1.31
N ALA A 118 -13.22 -5.85 -1.85
CA ALA A 118 -14.35 -6.75 -1.68
C ALA A 118 -14.62 -7.11 -0.21
N GLN A 119 -13.58 -7.19 0.63
CA GLN A 119 -13.72 -7.40 2.08
C GLN A 119 -14.27 -6.17 2.80
N TYR A 120 -13.74 -4.99 2.50
CA TYR A 120 -14.27 -3.73 3.03
C TYR A 120 -15.77 -3.57 2.73
N LEU A 121 -16.18 -3.83 1.48
CA LEU A 121 -17.59 -3.77 1.08
C LEU A 121 -18.50 -4.75 1.82
N ARG A 122 -17.95 -5.88 2.32
CA ARG A 122 -18.72 -6.89 3.06
C ARG A 122 -18.88 -6.56 4.54
N GLY A 123 -18.24 -5.51 5.07
CA GLY A 123 -18.36 -5.09 6.46
C GLY A 123 -17.91 -6.15 7.48
N HIS A 124 -17.21 -7.20 7.05
CA HIS A 124 -16.70 -8.25 7.93
C HIS A 124 -15.29 -7.88 8.39
N SER A 125 -14.97 -8.21 9.66
CA SER A 125 -13.60 -8.23 10.16
C SER A 125 -12.74 -9.00 9.16
N ALA A 126 -11.73 -8.34 8.60
CA ALA A 126 -10.91 -8.95 7.57
C ALA A 126 -10.34 -10.28 8.07
N ASP A 127 -10.57 -11.35 7.31
CA ASP A 127 -10.05 -12.66 7.67
C ASP A 127 -8.53 -12.64 7.47
N THR A 128 -7.80 -12.55 8.58
CA THR A 128 -6.33 -12.57 8.58
C THR A 128 -5.73 -13.85 7.99
N SER A 129 -6.56 -14.88 7.70
CA SER A 129 -6.16 -16.11 7.01
C SER A 129 -5.92 -15.91 5.50
N GLU A 130 -6.30 -14.78 4.93
CA GLU A 130 -6.12 -14.52 3.51
C GLU A 130 -4.62 -14.46 3.13
N LYS A 131 -4.30 -15.08 1.99
CA LYS A 131 -2.93 -15.06 1.47
C LYS A 131 -2.48 -13.64 1.15
N TYR A 132 -1.32 -13.25 1.70
CA TYR A 132 -0.71 -11.93 1.54
C TYR A 132 -1.55 -10.78 2.14
N TYR A 133 -2.36 -11.07 3.16
CA TYR A 133 -3.30 -10.11 3.74
C TYR A 133 -2.65 -8.76 4.08
N ASN A 134 -1.48 -8.74 4.72
CA ASN A 134 -0.87 -7.49 5.18
C ASN A 134 -0.38 -6.66 4.00
N LEU A 135 0.19 -7.31 2.98
CA LEU A 135 0.59 -6.64 1.74
C LEU A 135 -0.62 -6.07 0.98
N LYS A 136 -1.68 -6.86 0.82
CA LYS A 136 -2.92 -6.41 0.17
C LYS A 136 -3.52 -5.22 0.90
N LYS A 137 -3.57 -5.30 2.24
CA LYS A 137 -4.07 -4.21 3.09
C LYS A 137 -3.25 -2.95 2.89
N LEU A 138 -1.93 -3.04 2.92
CA LEU A 138 -1.02 -1.92 2.68
C LEU A 138 -1.26 -1.25 1.32
N ILE A 139 -1.29 -2.02 0.22
CA ILE A 139 -1.49 -1.49 -1.14
C ILE A 139 -2.86 -0.80 -1.25
N SER A 140 -3.88 -1.39 -0.63
CA SER A 140 -5.23 -0.83 -0.62
C SER A 140 -5.34 0.50 0.12
N LEU A 141 -4.45 0.74 1.08
CA LEU A 141 -4.28 2.00 1.80
C LEU A 141 -3.20 2.89 1.18
N GLN A 142 -2.79 2.61 -0.07
CA GLN A 142 -1.78 3.38 -0.79
C GLN A 142 -0.46 3.50 -0.04
N TYR A 143 0.00 2.40 0.56
CA TYR A 143 1.23 2.35 1.36
C TYR A 143 1.18 3.12 2.69
N ASN A 144 -0.01 3.55 3.13
CA ASN A 144 -0.21 4.10 4.47
C ASN A 144 -0.46 2.95 5.46
N LEU A 145 0.33 2.92 6.54
CA LEU A 145 0.13 1.96 7.63
C LEU A 145 -1.05 2.39 8.50
N LEU A 146 -1.77 1.38 9.01
CA LEU A 146 -2.73 1.60 10.08
C LEU A 146 -2.00 1.93 11.39
N MET A 147 -2.77 2.52 12.31
CA MET A 147 -2.33 2.78 13.66
C MET A 147 -2.37 1.49 14.46
N GLU A 148 -1.21 1.03 14.91
CA GLU A 148 -1.09 -0.11 15.82
C GLU A 148 -1.09 0.35 17.28
N LYS A 149 -1.18 -0.60 18.23
CA LYS A 149 -1.22 -0.28 19.66
C LYS A 149 0.05 0.42 20.16
N ASP A 150 1.19 -0.08 19.68
CA ASP A 150 2.52 0.32 20.10
C ASP A 150 3.54 0.01 18.99
N ASP A 151 4.79 0.40 19.21
CA ASP A 151 5.87 0.17 18.25
C ASP A 151 6.18 -1.31 18.04
N ASP A 152 6.04 -2.17 19.06
CA ASP A 152 6.33 -3.60 18.94
C ASP A 152 5.30 -4.26 17.98
N GLU A 153 4.01 -3.94 18.11
CA GLU A 153 2.95 -4.38 17.19
C GLU A 153 3.16 -3.81 15.77
N LYS A 154 3.49 -2.53 15.66
CA LYS A 154 3.84 -1.87 14.38
C LYS A 154 4.98 -2.59 13.67
N TYR A 155 6.06 -2.91 14.38
CA TYR A 155 7.21 -3.61 13.81
C TYR A 155 6.83 -5.04 13.39
N CYS A 156 5.95 -5.71 14.14
CA CYS A 156 5.40 -7.01 13.73
C CYS A 156 4.66 -6.90 12.39
N VAL A 157 3.78 -5.91 12.23
CA VAL A 157 3.03 -5.68 10.98
C VAL A 157 3.98 -5.36 9.83
N MET A 158 4.97 -4.50 10.04
CA MET A 158 5.97 -4.17 9.03
C MET A 158 6.77 -5.40 8.56
N MET A 159 7.13 -6.31 9.48
CA MET A 159 7.82 -7.55 9.11
C MET A 159 6.90 -8.55 8.39
N LYS A 160 5.63 -8.63 8.76
CA LYS A 160 4.63 -9.44 8.04
C LYS A 160 4.42 -8.93 6.62
N ILE A 161 4.35 -7.61 6.43
CA ILE A 161 4.28 -6.98 5.10
C ILE A 161 5.49 -7.37 4.24
N LEU A 162 6.71 -7.26 4.79
CA LEU A 162 7.93 -7.58 4.05
C LEU A 162 8.00 -9.08 3.69
N HIS A 163 7.56 -9.95 4.60
CA HIS A 163 7.42 -11.39 4.35
C HIS A 163 6.39 -11.67 3.23
N ASP A 164 5.19 -11.09 3.32
CA ASP A 164 4.15 -11.22 2.30
C ASP A 164 4.64 -10.73 0.93
N PHE A 165 5.39 -9.62 0.88
CA PHE A 165 6.02 -9.07 -0.33
C PHE A 165 6.98 -10.06 -0.98
N PHE A 166 7.95 -10.62 -0.23
CA PHE A 166 8.87 -11.59 -0.79
C PHE A 166 8.19 -12.88 -1.22
N GLN A 167 7.21 -13.34 -0.44
CA GLN A 167 6.43 -14.53 -0.78
C GLN A 167 5.57 -14.30 -2.04
N TYR A 168 5.04 -13.10 -2.25
CA TYR A 168 4.33 -12.72 -3.47
C TYR A 168 5.28 -12.69 -4.67
N CYS A 169 6.45 -12.05 -4.54
CA CYS A 169 7.45 -11.95 -5.59
C CYS A 169 7.94 -13.34 -6.04
N LYS A 170 8.25 -14.22 -5.08
CA LYS A 170 8.67 -15.61 -5.36
C LYS A 170 7.61 -16.37 -6.15
N LYS A 171 6.33 -16.24 -5.78
CA LYS A 171 5.22 -16.93 -6.46
C LYS A 171 4.98 -16.39 -7.87
N ASN A 172 5.17 -15.09 -8.07
CA ASN A 172 4.85 -14.40 -9.32
C ASN A 172 6.09 -14.09 -10.17
N ILE A 173 7.21 -14.78 -9.93
CA ILE A 173 8.51 -14.45 -10.52
C ILE A 173 8.54 -14.47 -12.06
N ARG A 174 7.59 -15.17 -12.69
CA ARG A 174 7.41 -15.24 -14.15
C ARG A 174 6.48 -14.15 -14.71
N ASN A 175 5.86 -13.32 -13.87
CA ASN A 175 4.99 -12.25 -14.30
C ASN A 175 5.84 -11.06 -14.77
N SER A 176 5.67 -10.64 -16.03
CA SER A 176 6.40 -9.52 -16.62
C SER A 176 6.14 -8.19 -15.92
N HIS A 177 5.00 -8.04 -15.24
CA HIS A 177 4.68 -6.84 -14.46
C HIS A 177 5.31 -6.83 -13.07
N LEU A 178 5.91 -7.95 -12.61
CA LEU A 178 6.41 -8.04 -11.24
C LEU A 178 7.55 -7.05 -10.98
N LEU A 179 8.41 -6.78 -11.96
CA LEU A 179 9.50 -5.84 -11.78
C LEU A 179 9.01 -4.42 -11.47
N PHE A 180 7.92 -3.98 -12.11
CA PHE A 180 7.30 -2.69 -11.83
C PHE A 180 6.77 -2.64 -10.41
N PHE A 181 6.02 -3.66 -10.00
CA PHE A 181 5.51 -3.77 -8.63
C PHE A 181 6.63 -3.78 -7.58
N ILE A 182 7.74 -4.48 -7.85
CA ILE A 182 8.91 -4.47 -6.96
C ILE A 182 9.46 -3.05 -6.80
N LYS A 183 9.65 -2.33 -7.90
CA LYS A 183 10.16 -0.95 -7.86
C LYS A 183 9.21 -0.05 -7.09
N GLU A 184 7.91 -0.11 -7.38
CA GLU A 184 6.89 0.68 -6.70
C GLU A 184 6.89 0.41 -5.19
N PHE A 185 6.84 -0.85 -4.75
CA PHE A 185 6.87 -1.20 -3.33
C PHE A 185 8.13 -0.66 -2.63
N ILE A 186 9.29 -0.75 -3.30
CA ILE A 186 10.55 -0.29 -2.73
C ILE A 186 10.57 1.25 -2.60
N GLU A 187 10.16 1.98 -3.63
CA GLU A 187 10.11 3.45 -3.61
C GLU A 187 9.04 3.99 -2.67
N GLU A 188 7.81 3.51 -2.82
CA GLU A 188 6.65 4.10 -2.16
C GLU A 188 6.53 3.73 -0.69
N TYR A 189 7.10 2.59 -0.29
CA TYR A 189 6.98 2.08 1.06
C TYR A 189 8.32 1.81 1.75
N TYR A 190 9.14 0.90 1.20
CA TYR A 190 10.31 0.41 1.94
C TYR A 190 11.32 1.53 2.23
N LYS A 191 11.68 2.33 1.23
CA LYS A 191 12.64 3.44 1.39
C LYS A 191 12.19 4.45 2.44
N LYS A 192 10.89 4.82 2.45
CA LYS A 192 10.32 5.76 3.43
C LYS A 192 10.35 5.21 4.86
N LYS A 193 10.43 3.89 5.03
CA LYS A 193 10.50 3.21 6.34
C LYS A 193 11.84 2.54 6.61
N LYS A 194 12.87 2.83 5.80
CA LYS A 194 14.19 2.19 5.86
C LYS A 194 14.82 2.26 7.25
N VAL A 195 14.82 3.45 7.87
CA VAL A 195 15.38 3.66 9.23
C VAL A 195 14.71 2.76 10.26
N VAL A 196 13.40 2.54 10.15
CA VAL A 196 12.66 1.66 11.06
C VAL A 196 13.02 0.20 10.81
N TYR A 197 13.16 -0.22 9.56
CA TYR A 197 13.62 -1.57 9.23
C TYR A 197 15.06 -1.83 9.71
N GLU A 198 15.97 -0.87 9.55
CA GLU A 198 17.34 -0.96 10.06
C GLU A 198 17.35 -1.20 11.56
N LYS A 199 16.57 -0.42 12.32
CA LYS A 199 16.37 -0.63 13.76
C LYS A 199 15.86 -2.04 14.07
N ILE A 200 14.82 -2.52 13.37
CA ILE A 200 14.30 -3.89 13.56
C ILE A 200 15.40 -4.93 13.33
N PHE A 201 16.19 -4.77 12.26
CA PHE A 201 17.23 -5.74 11.91
C PHE A 201 18.38 -5.75 12.93
N GLU A 202 18.74 -4.59 13.48
CA GLU A 202 19.74 -4.45 14.53
C GLU A 202 19.25 -5.02 15.86
N ASP A 203 18.04 -4.66 16.28
CA ASP A 203 17.41 -5.18 17.49
C ASP A 203 17.40 -6.71 17.48
N CYS A 204 16.95 -7.30 16.36
CA CYS A 204 16.80 -8.75 16.24
C CYS A 204 18.10 -9.50 15.91
N ALA A 205 19.20 -8.79 15.65
CA ALA A 205 20.53 -9.40 15.62
C ALA A 205 21.06 -9.66 17.03
N ASN A 206 20.69 -8.81 17.99
CA ASN A 206 21.24 -8.79 19.34
C ASN A 206 20.31 -9.44 20.38
N THR A 207 18.99 -9.46 20.14
CA THR A 207 18.00 -10.07 21.04
C THR A 207 16.88 -10.78 20.29
N ASN A 208 16.38 -11.88 20.85
CA ASN A 208 15.26 -12.65 20.29
C ASN A 208 13.96 -12.54 21.12
N SER A 209 13.93 -11.71 22.18
CA SER A 209 12.79 -11.68 23.11
C SER A 209 11.59 -10.86 22.62
N LYS A 210 11.79 -10.00 21.63
CA LYS A 210 10.74 -9.12 21.09
C LYS A 210 9.87 -9.86 20.06
N PRO A 211 8.55 -9.64 20.05
CA PRO A 211 7.63 -10.37 19.17
C PRO A 211 7.91 -10.14 17.69
N TYR A 212 8.37 -8.95 17.30
CA TYR A 212 8.74 -8.66 15.91
C TYR A 212 10.00 -9.40 15.45
N CYS A 213 10.87 -9.81 16.39
CA CYS A 213 12.05 -10.61 16.06
C CYS A 213 11.71 -12.03 15.66
N GLU A 214 10.60 -12.59 16.15
CA GLU A 214 10.08 -13.86 15.65
C GLU A 214 9.70 -13.75 14.16
N GLN A 215 8.97 -12.69 13.80
CA GLN A 215 8.58 -12.43 12.40
C GLN A 215 9.80 -12.19 11.51
N TYR A 216 10.79 -11.44 12.00
CA TYR A 216 12.05 -11.24 11.28
C TYR A 216 12.82 -12.54 11.09
N ASN A 217 12.98 -13.35 12.14
CA ASN A 217 13.71 -14.62 12.05
C ASN A 217 13.03 -15.60 11.09
N LYS A 218 11.70 -15.63 11.07
CA LYS A 218 10.93 -16.38 10.07
C LYS A 218 11.22 -15.88 8.66
N CYS A 219 11.13 -14.57 8.43
CA CYS A 219 11.39 -13.96 7.14
C CYS A 219 12.82 -14.20 6.65
N LYS A 220 13.81 -14.03 7.52
CA LYS A 220 15.22 -14.30 7.24
C LYS A 220 15.47 -15.77 6.88
N ARG A 221 14.80 -16.72 7.54
CA ARG A 221 14.96 -18.16 7.24
C ARG A 221 14.41 -18.51 5.86
N GLU A 222 13.26 -17.96 5.49
CA GLU A 222 12.60 -18.26 4.21
C GLU A 222 13.17 -17.47 3.03
N PHE A 223 13.68 -16.26 3.28
CA PHE A 223 14.10 -15.27 2.27
C PHE A 223 15.46 -14.66 2.59
N GLN A 224 16.43 -15.48 3.00
CA GLN A 224 17.75 -15.03 3.45
C GLN A 224 18.45 -14.16 2.40
N LYS A 225 18.39 -14.55 1.13
CA LYS A 225 19.01 -13.81 0.02
C LYS A 225 18.34 -12.44 -0.15
N GLU A 226 17.01 -12.39 -0.18
CA GLU A 226 16.24 -11.15 -0.33
C GLU A 226 16.51 -10.18 0.83
N ILE A 227 16.49 -10.67 2.08
CA ILE A 227 16.80 -9.88 3.28
C ILE A 227 18.24 -9.34 3.21
N THR A 228 19.21 -10.15 2.80
CA THR A 228 20.61 -9.73 2.68
C THR A 228 20.76 -8.61 1.65
N LEU A 229 20.13 -8.78 0.48
CA LEU A 229 20.16 -7.79 -0.60
C LEU A 229 19.52 -6.47 -0.17
N ILE A 230 18.27 -6.50 0.33
CA ILE A 230 17.54 -5.28 0.67
C ILE A 230 18.23 -4.51 1.82
N ARG A 231 18.84 -5.23 2.78
CA ARG A 231 19.61 -4.63 3.88
C ARG A 231 20.90 -3.97 3.41
N SER A 232 21.59 -4.57 2.43
CA SER A 232 22.78 -3.95 1.83
C SER A 232 22.45 -2.68 1.04
N GLY A 233 21.19 -2.56 0.62
CA GLY A 233 20.61 -1.40 -0.02
C GLY A 233 19.38 -1.79 -0.85
N PRO A 234 18.29 -1.02 -0.82
CA PRO A 234 17.12 -1.32 -1.64
C PRO A 234 17.45 -1.40 -3.14
N GLU A 235 18.43 -0.61 -3.61
CA GLU A 235 18.91 -0.67 -5.00
C GLU A 235 19.58 -2.01 -5.35
N ASN A 236 20.30 -2.62 -4.41
CA ASN A 236 20.93 -3.92 -4.64
C ASN A 236 19.86 -5.00 -4.84
N TYR A 237 18.73 -4.89 -4.13
CA TYR A 237 17.58 -5.75 -4.36
C TYR A 237 16.96 -5.51 -5.74
N ILE A 238 16.70 -4.25 -6.11
CA ILE A 238 16.12 -3.90 -7.43
C ILE A 238 17.03 -4.39 -8.55
N ASN A 239 18.32 -4.05 -8.52
CA ASN A 239 19.30 -4.42 -9.54
C ASN A 239 19.40 -5.94 -9.70
N ASN A 240 19.39 -6.69 -8.60
CA ASN A 240 19.37 -8.16 -8.66
C ASN A 240 18.12 -8.69 -9.38
N LYS A 241 16.96 -8.06 -9.17
CA LYS A 241 15.71 -8.46 -9.85
C LYS A 241 15.72 -8.03 -11.31
N GLU A 242 16.22 -6.84 -11.64
CA GLU A 242 16.37 -6.40 -13.04
C GLU A 242 17.24 -7.35 -13.85
N GLU A 243 18.41 -7.74 -13.32
CA GLU A 243 19.31 -8.70 -13.96
C GLU A 243 18.60 -10.04 -14.21
N TYR A 244 17.85 -10.53 -13.23
CA TYR A 244 17.04 -11.73 -13.39
C TYR A 244 16.03 -11.62 -14.53
N PHE A 245 15.30 -10.50 -14.62
CA PHE A 245 14.31 -10.28 -15.69
C PHE A 245 14.94 -10.06 -17.07
N LYS A 246 16.12 -9.43 -17.14
CA LYS A 246 16.91 -9.32 -18.38
C LYS A 246 17.32 -10.71 -18.88
N ASN A 247 17.82 -11.57 -17.98
CA ASN A 247 18.24 -12.93 -18.33
C ASN A 247 17.08 -13.87 -18.70
N LEU A 248 15.87 -13.58 -18.22
CA LEU A 248 14.65 -14.32 -18.62
C LEU A 248 14.17 -13.98 -20.04
N ALA A 249 14.50 -12.80 -20.54
CA ALA A 249 14.11 -12.31 -21.85
C ALA A 249 15.37 -12.01 -22.68
N PRO A 250 16.10 -13.04 -23.15
CA PRO A 250 17.31 -12.84 -23.97
C PRO A 250 17.04 -12.12 -25.30
N ASP A 251 15.76 -11.87 -25.64
CA ASP A 251 15.33 -11.08 -26.80
C ASP A 251 14.77 -9.71 -26.34
N ASP A 252 15.65 -8.71 -26.32
CA ASP A 252 15.43 -7.30 -25.92
C ASP A 252 14.35 -6.53 -26.73
N SER A 253 13.54 -7.20 -27.56
CA SER A 253 12.71 -6.52 -28.56
C SER A 253 11.34 -6.08 -28.04
N TRP A 254 10.61 -6.88 -27.25
CA TRP A 254 9.20 -6.59 -26.97
C TRP A 254 8.91 -6.12 -25.55
N ILE A 255 9.51 -6.75 -24.52
CA ILE A 255 9.26 -6.37 -23.12
C ILE A 255 9.93 -5.01 -22.82
N ALA A 256 11.14 -4.77 -23.32
CA ALA A 256 11.81 -3.47 -23.20
C ALA A 256 11.05 -2.36 -23.97
N LYS A 257 10.50 -2.67 -25.17
CA LYS A 257 9.61 -1.74 -25.89
C LYS A 257 8.32 -1.47 -25.11
N ALA A 258 7.69 -2.49 -24.53
CA ALA A 258 6.50 -2.30 -23.71
C ALA A 258 6.83 -1.43 -22.48
N LEU A 259 7.95 -1.68 -21.79
CA LEU A 259 8.46 -0.88 -20.68
C LEU A 259 8.64 0.59 -21.06
N ALA A 260 9.31 0.87 -22.18
CA ALA A 260 9.51 2.23 -22.68
C ALA A 260 8.18 2.91 -23.08
N ILE A 261 7.23 2.17 -23.66
CA ILE A 261 5.90 2.68 -24.02
C ILE A 261 5.07 3.05 -22.78
N PHE A 262 5.17 2.28 -21.70
CA PHE A 262 4.47 2.59 -20.45
C PHE A 262 5.11 3.74 -19.66
N GLN A 263 6.44 3.88 -19.74
CA GLN A 263 7.16 4.98 -19.10
C GLN A 263 6.93 6.32 -19.79
N ASP A 264 6.53 6.30 -21.07
CA ASP A 264 6.29 7.51 -21.86
C ASP A 264 4.78 7.72 -22.11
N SER A 265 4.07 8.17 -21.05
CA SER A 265 2.64 8.50 -21.12
C SER A 265 2.34 9.60 -22.16
N ALA A 266 3.33 10.44 -22.50
CA ALA A 266 3.25 11.43 -23.55
C ALA A 266 3.38 10.82 -24.96
N ALA A 267 4.24 9.81 -25.17
CA ALA A 267 4.32 9.08 -26.44
C ALA A 267 3.10 8.19 -26.70
N MET A 268 2.49 7.62 -25.66
CA MET A 268 1.29 6.78 -25.79
C MET A 268 0.08 7.59 -26.30
N SER A 269 -0.08 8.84 -25.84
CA SER A 269 -1.05 9.80 -26.37
C SER A 269 -0.80 10.15 -27.84
N LYS A 270 0.47 10.28 -28.23
CA LYS A 270 0.87 10.74 -29.57
C LYS A 270 0.77 9.65 -30.65
N ASN A 271 0.99 8.39 -30.27
CA ASN A 271 1.03 7.24 -31.19
C ASN A 271 -0.22 6.35 -31.13
N SER A 272 -1.18 6.62 -30.24
CA SER A 272 -2.43 5.88 -30.08
C SER A 272 -3.20 5.65 -31.40
N PRO A 273 -3.36 6.65 -32.30
CA PRO A 273 -4.09 6.44 -33.55
C PRO A 273 -3.39 5.45 -34.49
N THR A 274 -2.06 5.55 -34.57
CA THR A 274 -1.24 4.69 -35.45
C THR A 274 -1.20 3.27 -34.92
N ILE A 275 -1.00 3.07 -33.61
CA ILE A 275 -0.98 1.73 -33.00
C ILE A 275 -2.34 1.05 -33.13
N MET A 276 -3.44 1.80 -32.93
CA MET A 276 -4.79 1.26 -33.07
C MET A 276 -5.13 0.94 -34.53
N SER A 277 -4.64 1.75 -35.48
CA SER A 277 -4.73 1.45 -36.91
C SER A 277 -3.96 0.18 -37.29
N THR A 278 -2.73 -0.01 -36.79
CA THR A 278 -1.94 -1.21 -37.08
C THR A 278 -2.57 -2.48 -36.49
N LEU A 279 -3.12 -2.41 -35.28
CA LEU A 279 -3.84 -3.52 -34.65
C LEU A 279 -5.09 -3.91 -35.44
N VAL A 280 -5.88 -2.93 -35.90
CA VAL A 280 -7.06 -3.18 -36.74
C VAL A 280 -6.64 -3.80 -38.08
N SER A 281 -5.55 -3.33 -38.70
CA SER A 281 -5.02 -3.92 -39.94
C SER A 281 -4.55 -5.36 -39.76
N ILE A 282 -3.88 -5.69 -38.65
CA ILE A 282 -3.46 -7.07 -38.34
C ILE A 282 -4.69 -7.96 -38.11
N ILE A 283 -5.69 -7.49 -37.36
CA ILE A 283 -6.93 -8.24 -37.12
C ILE A 283 -7.67 -8.51 -38.45
N LEU A 284 -7.74 -7.53 -39.34
CA LEU A 284 -8.36 -7.68 -40.67
C LEU A 284 -7.58 -8.62 -41.58
N LEU A 285 -6.25 -8.62 -41.52
CA LEU A 285 -5.39 -9.56 -42.26
C LEU A 285 -5.58 -10.99 -41.76
N VAL A 286 -5.57 -11.21 -40.45
CA VAL A 286 -5.79 -12.53 -39.84
C VAL A 286 -7.21 -13.03 -40.13
N PHE A 287 -8.22 -12.17 -40.07
CA PHE A 287 -9.60 -12.52 -40.41
C PHE A 287 -9.74 -12.88 -41.90
N SER A 288 -9.08 -12.14 -42.79
CA SER A 288 -9.06 -12.44 -44.22
C SER A 288 -8.37 -13.78 -44.51
N LEU A 289 -7.23 -14.05 -43.87
CA LEU A 289 -6.52 -15.33 -43.98
C LEU A 289 -7.36 -16.50 -43.46
N TYR A 290 -8.03 -16.32 -42.32
CA TYR A 290 -8.94 -17.33 -41.76
C TYR A 290 -10.12 -17.63 -42.70
N LYS A 291 -10.70 -16.59 -43.30
CA LYS A 291 -11.81 -16.73 -44.25
C LYS A 291 -11.39 -17.42 -45.56
N VAL A 292 -10.18 -17.14 -46.06
CA VAL A 292 -9.62 -17.81 -47.24
C VAL A 292 -9.30 -19.27 -46.94
N LEU A 293 -8.71 -19.58 -45.78
CA LEU A 293 -8.41 -20.95 -45.37
C LEU A 293 -9.66 -21.83 -45.28
N LYS A 294 -10.80 -21.25 -44.85
CA LYS A 294 -12.10 -21.92 -44.80
C LYS A 294 -12.74 -22.19 -46.17
N PHE A 295 -12.18 -21.65 -47.25
CA PHE A 295 -12.60 -21.89 -48.63
C PHE A 295 -11.85 -23.05 -49.28
N PHE A 296 -10.73 -23.48 -48.69
CA PHE A 296 -9.87 -24.56 -49.16
C PHE A 296 -9.97 -25.85 -48.31
N ILE A 297 -10.82 -25.84 -47.28
CA ILE A 297 -11.23 -27.00 -46.45
C ILE A 297 -12.72 -27.24 -46.70
#